data_AF-A0A841HUH0-F1
#
_entry.id   AF-A0A841HUH0-F1
#
_cell.length_a   1.000
_cell.length_b   1.000
_cell.length_c   1.000
_cell.angle_alpha   90.00
_cell.angle_beta   90.00
_cell.angle_gamma   90.00
#
_symmetry.space_group_name_H-M   'P 1'
#
loop_
_entity.id
_entity.type
_entity.pdbx_description
1 polymer ?
#
loop_
_entity_poly.entity_id
_entity_poly.type
_entity_poly.pdbx_seq_one_letter_code
_entity_poly.pdbx_strand_id
1 'polypeptide(L)'
;MKVLLSIKPEYAEKILNGEKRFEFRKSIFRNERVCTVVIYATMPVGKVIGEFRVSSIIEARPSALWKRTSHAAGISEQYFKEYFAGRTRAYAIGVDQPKRYKKPIELSRLIERAVPPQSFCYV
;
A
#
# COMPACT_ATOMS: atom_id res chain seq x y z
N MET A 1 8.99 -13.09 -0.10
CA MET A 1 7.66 -13.34 -0.71
C MET A 1 7.03 -12.01 -1.05
N LYS A 2 6.17 -11.94 -2.08
CA LYS A 2 5.53 -10.69 -2.50
C LYS A 2 4.03 -10.71 -2.21
N VAL A 3 3.46 -9.52 -2.05
CA VAL A 3 2.01 -9.32 -2.01
C VAL A 3 1.62 -8.24 -3.01
N LEU A 4 0.46 -8.39 -3.63
CA LEU A 4 -0.13 -7.37 -4.48
C LEU A 4 -1.13 -6.53 -3.68
N LEU A 5 -1.01 -5.21 -3.76
CA LEU A 5 -1.97 -4.26 -3.20
C LEU A 5 -2.60 -3.40 -4.30
N SER A 6 -3.91 -3.22 -4.21
CA SER A 6 -4.65 -2.22 -5.01
C SER A 6 -4.57 -0.86 -4.33
N ILE A 7 -4.06 0.15 -5.02
CA ILE A 7 -3.85 1.52 -4.51
C ILE A 7 -4.42 2.52 -5.53
N LYS A 8 -5.07 3.59 -5.05
CA LYS A 8 -5.53 4.67 -5.93
C LYS A 8 -4.33 5.30 -6.66
N PRO A 9 -4.44 5.67 -7.95
CA PRO A 9 -3.33 6.20 -8.73
C PRO A 9 -2.57 7.33 -8.03
N GLU A 10 -3.28 8.31 -7.46
CA GLU A 10 -2.68 9.44 -6.75
C GLU A 10 -1.73 9.01 -5.61
N TYR A 11 -2.09 7.99 -4.81
CA TYR A 11 -1.23 7.53 -3.71
C TYR A 11 -0.14 6.60 -4.19
N ALA A 12 -0.40 5.80 -5.22
CA ALA A 12 0.60 4.95 -5.85
C ALA A 12 1.75 5.80 -6.41
N GLU A 13 1.42 6.91 -7.08
CA GLU A 13 2.40 7.88 -7.57
C GLU A 13 3.23 8.51 -6.44
N LYS A 14 2.58 8.93 -5.36
CA LYS A 14 3.28 9.47 -4.18
C LYS A 14 4.24 8.47 -3.54
N ILE A 15 3.88 7.18 -3.52
CA ILE A 15 4.78 6.12 -3.05
C ILE A 15 5.98 6.00 -3.97
N LEU A 16 5.74 5.91 -5.28
CA LEU A 16 6.79 5.70 -6.27
C LEU A 16 7.75 6.89 -6.41
N ASN A 17 7.29 8.10 -6.12
CA ASN A 17 8.13 9.32 -6.10
C ASN A 17 8.76 9.60 -4.73
N GLY A 18 8.49 8.77 -3.71
CA GLY A 18 9.09 8.89 -2.37
C GLY A 18 8.43 9.88 -1.41
N GLU A 19 7.36 10.58 -1.81
CA GLU A 19 6.59 11.49 -0.95
C GLU A 19 5.86 10.72 0.17
N LYS A 20 5.26 9.58 -0.18
CA LYS A 20 4.49 8.73 0.73
C LYS A 20 5.34 7.56 1.20
N ARG A 21 5.78 7.59 2.46
CA ARG A 21 6.65 6.54 3.04
C ARG A 21 5.90 5.50 3.88
N PHE A 22 4.58 5.64 3.99
CA PHE A 22 3.72 4.69 4.71
C PHE A 22 2.46 4.38 3.91
N GLU A 23 2.16 3.10 3.71
CA GLU A 23 0.88 2.63 3.16
C GLU A 23 -0.02 2.16 4.30
N PHE A 24 -1.24 2.70 4.37
CA PHE A 24 -2.15 2.46 5.50
C PHE A 24 -3.21 1.42 5.17
N ARG A 25 -3.42 0.45 6.06
CA ARG A 25 -4.39 -0.64 5.86
C ARG A 25 -5.20 -0.94 7.12
N LYS A 26 -6.43 -1.41 6.93
CA LYS A 26 -7.32 -1.93 7.98
C LYS A 26 -6.97 -3.36 8.40
N SER A 27 -6.29 -4.11 7.54
CA SER A 27 -5.84 -5.48 7.74
C SER A 27 -4.45 -5.65 7.13
N ILE A 28 -3.69 -6.63 7.61
CA ILE A 28 -2.35 -6.94 7.13
C ILE A 28 -2.26 -8.40 6.68
N PHE A 29 -1.32 -8.72 5.79
CA PHE A 29 -0.98 -10.09 5.45
C PHE A 29 -0.37 -10.82 6.66
N ARG A 30 -0.62 -12.12 6.77
CA ARG A 30 -0.21 -12.94 7.92
C ARG A 30 1.18 -13.54 7.79
N ASN A 31 1.71 -13.64 6.57
CA ASN A 31 3.00 -14.27 6.33
C ASN A 31 4.13 -13.26 6.56
N GLU A 32 4.93 -13.49 7.59
CA GLU A 32 6.06 -12.63 7.98
C GLU A 32 7.20 -12.62 6.94
N ARG A 33 7.24 -13.58 6.01
CA ARG A 33 8.23 -13.63 4.92
C ARG A 33 7.92 -12.66 3.76
N VAL A 34 6.86 -11.87 3.87
CA VAL A 34 6.54 -10.84 2.90
C VAL A 34 7.52 -9.68 3.05
N CYS A 35 8.31 -9.47 2.00
CA CYS A 35 9.35 -8.44 1.97
C CYS A 35 9.12 -7.41 0.86
N THR A 36 8.12 -7.61 0.00
CA THR A 36 7.84 -6.73 -1.13
C THR A 36 6.35 -6.58 -1.35
N VAL A 37 5.93 -5.34 -1.57
CA VAL A 37 4.59 -4.99 -2.03
C VAL A 37 4.66 -4.60 -3.50
N VAL A 38 3.89 -5.30 -4.33
CA VAL A 38 3.64 -4.95 -5.73
C VAL A 38 2.42 -4.03 -5.78
N ILE A 39 2.52 -2.93 -6.52
CA ILE A 39 1.49 -1.90 -6.60
C ILE A 39 0.67 -2.07 -7.88
N TYR A 40 -0.59 -2.45 -7.71
CA TYR A 40 -1.62 -2.28 -8.72
C TYR A 40 -2.29 -0.93 -8.54
N ALA A 41 -2.16 -0.04 -9.53
CA ALA A 41 -2.90 1.21 -9.57
C ALA A 41 -4.31 0.95 -10.11
N THR A 42 -5.34 1.34 -9.34
CA THR A 42 -6.74 1.17 -9.75
C THR A 42 -7.09 2.07 -10.95
N MET A 43 -8.34 2.01 -11.40
CA MET A 43 -8.81 2.89 -12.47
C MET A 43 -8.56 4.38 -12.14
N PRO A 44 -8.24 5.21 -13.14
CA PRO A 44 -8.22 4.90 -14.58
C PRO A 44 -6.96 4.18 -15.09
N VAL A 45 -5.94 3.93 -14.27
CA VAL A 45 -4.68 3.30 -14.72
C VAL A 45 -4.88 1.81 -15.01
N GLY A 46 -5.39 1.06 -14.04
CA GLY A 46 -5.73 -0.36 -14.21
C GLY A 46 -4.54 -1.27 -14.53
N LYS A 47 -3.35 -0.98 -14.00
CA LYS A 47 -2.11 -1.74 -14.26
C LYS A 47 -1.26 -1.89 -13.00
N VAL A 48 -0.35 -2.86 -13.03
CA VAL A 48 0.76 -2.95 -12.08
C VAL A 48 1.87 -1.99 -12.52
N ILE A 49 2.20 -1.02 -11.69
CA ILE A 49 3.07 0.11 -12.08
C ILE A 49 4.41 0.15 -11.34
N GLY A 50 4.60 -0.69 -10.32
CA GLY A 50 5.82 -0.74 -9.55
C GLY A 50 5.73 -1.63 -8.32
N GLU A 51 6.75 -1.54 -7.48
CA GLU A 51 6.83 -2.26 -6.20
C GLU A 51 7.68 -1.49 -5.20
N PHE A 52 7.62 -1.87 -3.92
CA PHE A 52 8.52 -1.37 -2.88
C PHE A 52 8.84 -2.47 -1.85
N ARG A 53 9.97 -2.33 -1.16
CA ARG A 53 10.35 -3.20 -0.04
C ARG A 53 9.64 -2.78 1.24
N VAL A 54 9.19 -3.76 2.01
CA VAL A 54 8.60 -3.53 3.33
C VAL A 54 9.73 -3.30 4.33
N SER A 55 9.90 -2.08 4.84
CA SER A 55 10.89 -1.79 5.88
C SER A 55 10.40 -2.07 7.29
N SER A 56 9.10 -1.87 7.53
CA SER A 56 8.48 -2.10 8.84
C SER A 56 6.97 -2.27 8.69
N ILE A 57 6.35 -2.92 9.67
CA ILE A 57 4.89 -2.95 9.83
C ILE A 57 4.59 -2.43 11.22
N ILE A 58 3.85 -1.33 11.30
CA ILE A 58 3.42 -0.73 12.56
C ILE A 58 1.95 -1.03 12.76
N GLU A 59 1.63 -1.69 13.87
CA GLU A 59 0.27 -1.85 14.33
C GLU A 59 0.02 -0.92 15.53
N ALA A 60 -1.05 -0.12 15.49
CA ALA A 60 -1.47 0.71 16.61
C ALA A 60 -2.95 1.14 16.50
N ARG A 61 -3.45 1.82 17.53
CA ARG A 61 -4.69 2.61 17.42
C ARG A 61 -4.51 3.72 16.38
N PRO A 62 -5.54 4.12 15.60
CA PRO A 62 -5.39 5.12 14.54
C PRO A 62 -4.73 6.43 15.00
N SER A 63 -5.11 6.95 16.17
CA SER A 63 -4.53 8.20 16.70
C SER A 63 -3.03 8.09 17.01
N ALA A 64 -2.59 6.98 17.58
CA ALA A 64 -1.18 6.71 17.85
C ALA A 64 -0.40 6.43 16.56
N LEU A 65 -1.01 5.72 15.60
CA LEU A 65 -0.41 5.46 14.30
C LEU A 65 -0.18 6.76 13.54
N TRP A 66 -1.17 7.67 13.53
CA TRP A 66 -1.05 8.98 12.88
C TRP A 66 0.09 9.79 13.47
N LYS A 67 0.17 9.93 14.79
CA LYS A 67 1.26 10.65 15.47
C LYS A 67 2.65 10.16 15.06
N ARG A 68 2.81 8.86 14.81
CA ARG A 68 4.09 8.23 14.43
C ARG A 68 4.43 8.40 12.94
N THR A 69 3.45 8.60 12.07
CA THR A 69 3.61 8.43 10.62
C THR A 69 3.20 9.65 9.79
N SER A 70 2.51 10.63 10.39
CA SER A 70 1.95 11.81 9.69
C SER A 70 2.99 12.60 8.88
N HIS A 71 4.21 12.71 9.40
CA HIS A 71 5.33 13.41 8.75
C HIS A 71 5.73 12.86 7.37
N ALA A 72 5.26 11.65 7.00
CA ALA A 72 5.48 11.06 5.68
C ALA A 72 4.27 10.25 5.18
N ALA A 73 3.07 10.62 5.60
CA ALA A 73 1.84 9.90 5.31
C ALA A 73 1.39 10.02 3.84
N GLY A 74 1.76 11.11 3.14
CA GLY A 74 1.33 11.39 1.77
C GLY A 74 -0.19 11.61 1.60
N ILE A 75 -0.93 11.72 2.69
CA ILE A 75 -2.39 11.97 2.76
C ILE A 75 -2.68 13.00 3.85
N SER A 76 -3.85 13.62 3.80
CA SER A 76 -4.30 14.53 4.86
C SER A 76 -4.74 13.75 6.11
N GLU A 77 -4.69 14.42 7.26
CA GLU A 77 -5.22 13.87 8.51
C GLU A 77 -6.72 13.58 8.42
N GLN A 78 -7.46 14.44 7.73
CA GLN A 78 -8.90 14.26 7.50
C GLN A 78 -9.17 12.94 6.76
N TYR A 79 -8.48 12.70 5.64
CA TYR A 79 -8.61 11.45 4.89
C TYR A 79 -8.23 10.23 5.73
N PHE A 80 -7.16 10.33 6.52
CA PHE A 80 -6.75 9.25 7.42
C PHE A 80 -7.83 8.93 8.47
N LYS A 81 -8.38 9.97 9.13
CA LYS A 81 -9.43 9.83 10.14
C LYS A 81 -10.68 9.20 9.56
N GLU A 82 -11.14 9.68 8.41
CA GLU A 82 -12.29 9.12 7.69
C GLU A 82 -12.05 7.66 7.31
N TYR A 83 -10.88 7.35 6.75
CA TYR A 83 -10.53 5.98 6.35
C TYR A 83 -10.58 5.02 7.54
N PHE A 84 -10.12 5.44 8.72
CA PHE A 84 -10.11 4.62 9.95
C PHE A 84 -11.27 4.88 10.91
N ALA A 85 -12.33 5.56 10.48
CA ALA A 85 -13.51 5.80 11.31
C ALA A 85 -14.05 4.48 11.92
N GLY A 86 -14.32 4.49 13.23
CA GLY A 86 -14.79 3.32 13.97
C GLY A 86 -13.78 2.18 14.15
N ARG A 87 -12.51 2.35 13.76
CA ARG A 87 -11.47 1.33 13.95
C ARG A 87 -10.68 1.54 15.24
N THR A 88 -10.43 0.46 15.96
CA THR A 88 -9.54 0.44 17.14
C THR A 88 -8.11 0.00 16.81
N ARG A 89 -7.90 -0.60 15.63
CA ARG A 89 -6.60 -1.06 15.12
C ARG A 89 -6.39 -0.62 13.68
N ALA A 90 -5.17 -0.23 13.36
CA ALA A 90 -4.72 0.20 12.04
C ALA A 90 -3.28 -0.24 11.82
N TYR A 91 -2.91 -0.39 10.55
CA TYR A 91 -1.57 -0.80 10.13
C TYR A 91 -0.95 0.26 9.22
N ALA A 92 0.34 0.52 9.41
CA ALA A 92 1.17 1.26 8.47
C ALA A 92 2.30 0.35 7.98
N ILE A 93 2.39 0.16 6.67
CA ILE A 93 3.46 -0.56 6.00
C ILE A 93 4.50 0.48 5.59
N GLY A 94 5.71 0.38 6.13
CA GLY A 94 6.83 1.22 5.77
C GLY A 94 7.29 0.92 4.34
N VAL A 95 7.40 1.98 3.54
CA VAL A 95 7.89 1.93 2.16
C VAL A 95 9.40 2.15 2.18
N ASP A 96 10.12 1.22 1.57
CA ASP A 96 11.54 1.34 1.30
C ASP A 96 11.86 0.97 -0.16
N GLN A 97 12.86 1.64 -0.73
CA GLN A 97 13.32 1.44 -2.11
C GLN A 97 12.16 1.33 -3.14
N PRO A 98 11.26 2.33 -3.24
CA PRO A 98 10.19 2.29 -4.23
C PRO A 98 10.77 2.24 -5.64
N LYS A 99 10.22 1.36 -6.47
CA LYS A 99 10.68 1.11 -7.84
C LYS A 99 9.51 1.18 -8.82
N ARG A 100 9.54 2.19 -9.68
CA ARG A 100 8.63 2.30 -10.83
C ARG A 100 9.06 1.35 -11.94
N TYR A 101 8.10 0.65 -12.54
CA TYR A 101 8.36 -0.17 -13.72
C TYR A 101 8.42 0.70 -14.97
N LYS A 102 9.40 0.43 -15.85
CA LYS A 102 9.53 1.13 -17.13
C LYS A 102 8.31 0.94 -18.04
N LYS A 103 7.67 -0.23 -17.95
CA LYS A 103 6.44 -0.57 -18.66
C LYS A 103 5.44 -1.11 -17.63
N PRO A 104 4.24 -0.52 -17.50
CA PRO A 104 3.18 -1.09 -16.69
C PRO A 104 2.84 -2.52 -17.13
N ILE A 105 2.45 -3.36 -16.19
CA ILE A 105 2.18 -4.78 -16.41
C ILE A 105 0.68 -5.04 -16.25
N GLU A 106 0.11 -5.87 -17.13
CA GLU A 106 -1.27 -6.36 -16.97
C GLU A 106 -1.42 -7.17 -15.68
N LEU A 107 -2.53 -6.96 -14.98
CA LEU A 107 -2.83 -7.71 -13.77
C LEU A 107 -2.93 -9.23 -14.02
N SER A 108 -3.41 -9.62 -15.19
CA SER A 108 -3.51 -11.02 -15.63
C SER A 108 -2.17 -11.74 -15.72
N ARG A 109 -1.05 -11.00 -15.80
CA ARG A 109 0.30 -11.60 -15.77
C ARG A 109 0.76 -11.96 -14.36
N LEU A 110 0.10 -11.46 -13.33
CA LEU A 110 0.44 -11.74 -11.92
C LEU A 110 -0.57 -12.68 -11.26
N ILE A 111 -1.85 -12.61 -11.63
CA ILE A 111 -2.91 -13.45 -11.05
C ILE A 111 -3.88 -13.94 -12.12
N GLU A 112 -4.28 -15.21 -12.05
CA GLU A 112 -5.10 -15.88 -13.08
C GLU A 112 -6.43 -15.18 -13.35
N ARG A 113 -7.15 -14.79 -12.28
CA ARG A 113 -8.48 -14.16 -12.40
C ARG A 113 -8.43 -12.71 -12.86
N ALA A 114 -7.25 -12.08 -12.85
CA ALA A 114 -7.07 -10.66 -13.17
C ALA A 114 -8.01 -9.69 -12.40
N VAL A 115 -8.48 -10.08 -11.21
CA VAL A 115 -9.34 -9.24 -10.35
C VAL A 115 -8.49 -8.54 -9.29
N PRO A 116 -8.50 -7.20 -9.20
CA PRO A 116 -7.74 -6.47 -8.19
C PRO A 116 -8.14 -6.88 -6.77
N PRO A 117 -7.19 -7.17 -5.87
CA PRO A 117 -7.52 -7.57 -4.51
C PRO A 117 -8.15 -6.41 -3.72
N GLN A 118 -9.18 -6.70 -2.93
CA GLN A 118 -9.79 -5.73 -2.01
C GLN A 118 -8.84 -5.39 -0.85
N SER A 119 -8.14 -6.40 -0.31
CA SER A 119 -7.13 -6.22 0.75
C SER A 119 -5.72 -6.44 0.20
N PHE A 120 -5.38 -7.70 -0.11
CA PHE A 120 -4.12 -8.12 -0.72
C PHE A 120 -4.28 -9.52 -1.32
N CYS A 121 -3.35 -9.96 -2.18
CA CYS A 121 -3.12 -11.37 -2.49
C CYS A 121 -1.61 -11.66 -2.55
N TYR A 122 -1.23 -12.92 -2.40
CA TYR A 122 0.17 -13.34 -2.50
C TYR A 122 0.53 -13.61 -3.96
N VAL A 123 1.75 -13.21 -4.36
CA VAL A 123 2.32 -13.39 -5.71
C VAL A 123 3.80 -13.77 -5.66
#